data_AF-A0A7S1L4R7-F1
#
_entry.id   AF-A0A7S1L4R7-F1
#
_cell.length_a   1.000
_cell.length_b   1.000
_cell.length_c   1.000
_cell.angle_alpha   90.00
_cell.angle_beta   90.00
_cell.angle_gamma   90.00
#
_symmetry.space_group_name_H-M   'P 1'
#
loop_
_entity.id
_entity.type
_entity.pdbx_description
1 polymer ?
#
loop_
_entity_poly.entity_id
_entity_poly.type
_entity_poly.pdbx_seq_one_letter_code
_entity_poly.pdbx_strand_id
1 'polypeptide(L)'
;YDFCYWANALAIAYCWFFPENEVMFQIVFMVANGPLAWAVLAFSQSLIFHSAPHMTSVFIHTSPMLLSYALRWYPSPFKVCANWPECSSDRDPNVEIGTMLWNAHAKFYLWWVVIYYLWVYVVMNRRIQERGYKTLYDRVSSRGPTKFLTKVSRNHLVQKAAYMVVHVGFATFTMLLATAYWRSQAAHLVFIAAILATSAWNASGFYFTVFANKYAEDLRERCVK
;
A
#
# COMPACT_ATOMS: atom_id res chain seq x y z
N TYR A 1 3.37 -5.65 11.90
CA TYR A 1 1.93 -5.63 11.55
C TYR A 1 1.64 -4.32 10.87
N ASP A 2 1.97 -4.21 9.58
CA ASP A 2 1.87 -2.94 8.85
C ASP A 2 0.51 -2.72 8.21
N PHE A 3 0.31 -1.52 7.66
CA PHE A 3 -0.93 -1.06 7.05
C PHE A 3 -1.52 -2.03 6.03
N CYS A 4 -0.67 -2.72 5.26
CA CYS A 4 -1.08 -3.67 4.24
C CYS A 4 -1.98 -4.79 4.78
N TYR A 5 -1.71 -5.32 5.97
CA TYR A 5 -2.55 -6.37 6.56
C TYR A 5 -3.95 -5.86 6.89
N TRP A 6 -4.06 -4.62 7.38
CA TRP A 6 -5.33 -3.99 7.70
C TRP A 6 -6.14 -3.67 6.45
N ALA A 7 -5.49 -3.19 5.39
CA ALA A 7 -6.14 -2.94 4.11
C ALA A 7 -6.67 -4.22 3.46
N ASN A 8 -5.91 -5.33 3.52
CA ASN A 8 -6.37 -6.62 3.04
C ASN A 8 -7.54 -7.16 3.87
N ALA A 9 -7.45 -7.06 5.21
CA ALA A 9 -8.54 -7.46 6.09
C ALA A 9 -9.83 -6.66 5.80
N LEU A 10 -9.70 -5.35 5.54
CA LEU A 10 -10.82 -4.50 5.16
C LEU A 10 -11.44 -4.92 3.81
N ALA A 11 -10.61 -5.20 2.80
CA ALA A 11 -11.07 -5.66 1.49
C ALA A 11 -11.78 -7.02 1.58
N ILE A 12 -11.24 -7.95 2.38
CA ILE A 12 -11.86 -9.25 2.63
C ILE A 12 -13.19 -9.09 3.39
N ALA A 13 -13.21 -8.24 4.43
CA ALA A 13 -14.42 -7.98 5.21
C ALA A 13 -15.54 -7.37 4.36
N TYR A 14 -15.19 -6.49 3.42
CA TYR A 14 -16.14 -5.95 2.45
C TYR A 14 -16.76 -7.09 1.62
N CYS A 15 -15.93 -7.96 1.03
CA CYS A 15 -16.42 -9.05 0.18
C CYS A 15 -17.34 -10.04 0.90
N TRP A 16 -17.08 -10.34 2.18
CA TRP A 16 -17.83 -11.37 2.91
C TRP A 16 -19.00 -10.86 3.73
N PHE A 17 -18.88 -9.66 4.34
CA PHE A 17 -19.87 -9.21 5.32
C PHE A 17 -20.69 -8.01 4.83
N PHE A 18 -20.11 -7.14 4.00
CA PHE A 18 -20.74 -5.87 3.63
C PHE A 18 -20.63 -5.52 2.14
N PRO A 19 -20.96 -6.47 1.22
CA PRO A 19 -20.76 -6.25 -0.21
C PRO A 19 -21.66 -5.17 -0.82
N GLU A 20 -22.73 -4.78 -0.12
CA GLU A 20 -23.68 -3.75 -0.56
C GLU A 20 -23.38 -2.36 0.05
N ASN A 21 -22.39 -2.26 0.93
CA ASN A 21 -22.10 -1.00 1.61
C ASN A 21 -21.19 -0.10 0.75
N GLU A 22 -21.80 0.86 0.07
CA GLU A 22 -21.11 1.82 -0.82
C GLU A 22 -19.99 2.58 -0.11
N VAL A 23 -20.24 3.06 1.11
CA VAL A 23 -19.25 3.81 1.89
C VAL A 23 -18.05 2.93 2.21
N MET A 24 -18.28 1.67 2.59
CA MET A 24 -17.20 0.73 2.87
C MET A 24 -16.40 0.43 1.60
N PHE A 25 -17.06 0.29 0.45
CA PHE A 25 -16.37 0.12 -0.83
C PHE A 25 -15.50 1.33 -1.18
N GLN A 26 -16.01 2.56 -1.00
CA GLN A 26 -15.24 3.79 -1.22
C GLN A 26 -13.99 3.82 -0.32
N ILE A 27 -14.11 3.43 0.96
CA ILE A 27 -12.97 3.35 1.87
C ILE A 27 -11.95 2.30 1.38
N VAL A 28 -12.41 1.10 1.02
CA VAL A 28 -11.55 0.03 0.47
C VAL A 28 -10.82 0.53 -0.77
N PHE A 29 -11.55 1.16 -1.69
CA PHE A 29 -10.99 1.70 -2.92
C PHE A 29 -9.89 2.74 -2.65
N MET A 30 -10.16 3.71 -1.76
CA MET A 30 -9.21 4.78 -1.43
C MET A 30 -7.96 4.25 -0.74
N VAL A 31 -8.11 3.29 0.16
CA VAL A 31 -7.00 2.67 0.89
C VAL A 31 -6.17 1.76 -0.03
N ALA A 32 -6.82 0.97 -0.88
CA ALA A 32 -6.16 0.04 -1.79
C ALA A 32 -5.40 0.77 -2.91
N ASN A 33 -6.03 1.75 -3.56
CA ASN A 33 -5.46 2.49 -4.68
C ASN A 33 -4.59 3.69 -4.27
N GLY A 34 -4.75 4.17 -3.04
CA GLY A 34 -3.90 5.20 -2.45
C GLY A 34 -2.67 4.60 -1.78
N PRO A 35 -2.53 4.71 -0.45
CA PRO A 35 -1.27 4.41 0.24
C PRO A 35 -0.77 2.97 0.03
N LEU A 36 -1.68 1.99 -0.16
CA LEU A 36 -1.28 0.60 -0.30
C LEU A 36 -0.59 0.32 -1.64
N ALA A 37 -1.23 0.64 -2.76
CA ALA A 37 -0.64 0.44 -4.09
C ALA A 37 0.63 1.30 -4.27
N TRP A 38 0.60 2.55 -3.82
CA TRP A 38 1.76 3.45 -3.90
C TRP A 38 2.96 2.99 -3.08
N ALA A 39 2.76 2.17 -2.04
CA ALA A 39 3.85 1.57 -1.29
C ALA A 39 4.72 0.61 -2.13
N VAL A 40 4.18 0.05 -3.23
CA VAL A 40 4.98 -0.74 -4.20
C VAL A 40 6.08 0.12 -4.82
N LEU A 41 5.75 1.36 -5.19
CA LEU A 41 6.72 2.33 -5.72
C LEU A 41 7.63 2.86 -4.62
N ALA A 42 7.06 3.30 -3.50
CA ALA A 42 7.80 3.95 -2.41
C ALA A 42 8.86 3.02 -1.77
N PHE A 43 8.61 1.71 -1.77
CA PHE A 43 9.54 0.72 -1.21
C PHE A 43 10.18 -0.17 -2.28
N SER A 44 10.08 0.22 -3.55
CA SER A 44 10.67 -0.49 -4.69
C SER A 44 10.48 -2.01 -4.61
N GLN A 45 9.23 -2.43 -4.34
CA GLN A 45 8.91 -3.85 -4.20
C GLN A 45 9.19 -4.57 -5.52
N SER A 46 9.78 -5.77 -5.43
CA SER A 46 10.21 -6.55 -6.60
C SER A 46 9.39 -7.82 -6.73
N LEU A 47 8.84 -8.06 -7.93
CA LEU A 47 8.10 -9.28 -8.27
C LEU A 47 9.07 -10.45 -8.57
N ILE A 48 9.65 -11.03 -7.52
CA ILE A 48 10.62 -12.12 -7.62
C ILE A 48 9.92 -13.47 -7.37
N PHE A 49 9.53 -14.15 -8.46
CA PHE A 49 8.70 -15.37 -8.40
C PHE A 49 9.23 -16.51 -7.54
N HIS A 50 10.55 -16.69 -7.46
CA HIS A 50 11.15 -17.78 -6.66
C HIS A 50 11.25 -17.44 -5.16
N SER A 51 10.95 -16.19 -4.76
CA SER A 51 11.12 -15.74 -3.38
C SER A 51 9.77 -15.50 -2.73
N ALA A 52 9.37 -16.43 -1.86
CA ALA A 52 8.09 -16.32 -1.13
C ALA A 52 7.90 -14.99 -0.40
N PRO A 53 8.89 -14.42 0.33
CA PRO A 53 8.73 -13.13 0.99
C PRO A 53 8.46 -11.97 0.02
N HIS A 54 9.11 -11.96 -1.15
CA HIS A 54 8.90 -10.93 -2.17
C HIS A 54 7.52 -11.09 -2.82
N MET A 55 7.13 -12.31 -3.17
CA MET A 55 5.82 -12.60 -3.75
C MET A 55 4.69 -12.26 -2.78
N THR A 56 4.79 -12.66 -1.51
CA THR A 56 3.81 -12.29 -0.49
C THR A 56 3.70 -10.78 -0.36
N SER A 57 4.84 -10.08 -0.30
CA SER A 57 4.87 -8.63 -0.20
C SER A 57 4.19 -7.97 -1.40
N VAL A 58 4.52 -8.33 -2.64
CA VAL A 58 3.86 -7.75 -3.82
C VAL A 58 2.37 -8.09 -3.84
N PHE A 59 2.01 -9.36 -3.57
CA PHE A 59 0.63 -9.81 -3.58
C PHE A 59 -0.28 -9.02 -2.62
N ILE A 60 0.12 -8.86 -1.36
CA ILE A 60 -0.70 -8.12 -0.38
C ILE A 60 -0.79 -6.62 -0.69
N HIS A 61 0.10 -6.06 -1.50
CA HIS A 61 0.03 -4.64 -1.89
C HIS A 61 -0.76 -4.43 -3.20
N THR A 62 -0.76 -5.41 -4.11
CA THR A 62 -1.41 -5.28 -5.42
C THR A 62 -2.78 -5.94 -5.49
N SER A 63 -3.06 -7.00 -4.73
CA SER A 63 -4.33 -7.72 -4.83
C SER A 63 -5.55 -6.89 -4.45
N PRO A 64 -5.54 -5.99 -3.43
CA PRO A 64 -6.72 -5.19 -3.13
C PRO A 64 -7.02 -4.15 -4.21
N MET A 65 -5.97 -3.61 -4.85
CA MET A 65 -6.07 -2.70 -5.99
C MET A 65 -6.77 -3.40 -7.17
N LEU A 66 -6.29 -4.60 -7.55
CA LEU A 66 -6.87 -5.41 -8.61
C LEU A 66 -8.32 -5.82 -8.32
N LEU A 67 -8.61 -6.22 -7.09
CA LEU A 67 -9.96 -6.54 -6.64
C LEU A 67 -10.89 -5.32 -6.80
N SER A 68 -10.46 -4.15 -6.31
CA SER A 68 -11.26 -2.94 -6.40
C SER A 68 -11.50 -2.49 -7.84
N TYR A 69 -10.56 -2.73 -8.76
CA TYR A 69 -10.73 -2.49 -10.19
C TYR A 69 -11.81 -3.38 -10.79
N ALA A 70 -11.76 -4.69 -10.51
CA ALA A 70 -12.76 -5.64 -10.99
C ALA A 70 -14.16 -5.27 -10.49
N LEU A 71 -14.29 -5.00 -9.18
CA LEU A 71 -15.57 -4.65 -8.56
C LEU A 71 -16.15 -3.31 -9.04
N ARG A 72 -15.29 -2.32 -9.31
CA ARG A 72 -15.74 -0.98 -9.72
C ARG A 72 -16.16 -0.90 -11.18
N TRP A 73 -15.50 -1.66 -12.07
CA TRP A 73 -15.64 -1.48 -13.52
C TRP A 73 -16.36 -2.63 -14.22
N TYR A 74 -16.49 -3.79 -13.60
CA TYR A 74 -17.15 -4.94 -14.21
C TYR A 74 -18.30 -5.44 -13.33
N PRO A 75 -19.46 -5.75 -13.93
CA PRO A 75 -20.56 -6.37 -13.20
C PRO A 75 -20.14 -7.77 -12.75
N SER A 76 -20.28 -8.02 -11.45
CA SER A 76 -19.93 -9.29 -10.79
C SER A 76 -21.20 -9.97 -10.25
N PRO A 77 -21.30 -11.31 -10.29
CA PRO A 77 -22.37 -12.05 -9.62
C PRO A 77 -22.33 -11.92 -8.08
N PHE A 78 -21.18 -11.54 -7.51
CA PHE A 78 -21.10 -10.92 -6.19
C PHE A 78 -21.61 -9.49 -6.34
N LYS A 79 -22.92 -9.33 -6.15
CA LYS A 79 -23.70 -8.11 -6.38
C LYS A 79 -23.15 -6.92 -5.58
N VAL A 80 -22.35 -6.10 -6.24
CA VAL A 80 -22.09 -4.71 -5.81
C VAL A 80 -22.99 -3.73 -6.59
N CYS A 81 -23.52 -4.14 -7.76
CA CYS A 81 -24.33 -3.28 -8.63
C CYS A 81 -25.85 -3.64 -8.64
N ALA A 82 -26.38 -4.51 -7.76
CA ALA A 82 -27.78 -4.93 -7.88
C ALA A 82 -28.81 -3.86 -7.44
N ASN A 83 -28.42 -2.98 -6.53
CA ASN A 83 -29.19 -1.79 -6.13
C ASN A 83 -28.49 -0.48 -6.54
N TRP A 84 -27.32 -0.59 -7.19
CA TRP A 84 -26.61 0.55 -7.75
C TRP A 84 -27.28 0.87 -9.09
N PRO A 85 -27.85 2.06 -9.30
CA PRO A 85 -28.35 2.43 -10.61
C PRO A 85 -27.16 2.41 -11.56
N GLU A 86 -27.10 1.40 -12.42
CA GLU A 86 -26.24 1.31 -13.60
C GLU A 86 -24.78 1.77 -13.37
N CYS A 87 -23.88 0.82 -13.11
CA CYS A 87 -22.41 1.02 -13.04
C CYS A 87 -21.77 1.64 -14.33
N SER A 88 -22.58 2.10 -15.29
CA SER A 88 -22.23 2.70 -16.58
C SER A 88 -23.10 3.90 -17.02
N SER A 89 -24.00 4.43 -16.19
CA SER A 89 -24.96 5.45 -16.63
C SER A 89 -24.91 6.66 -15.70
N ASP A 90 -24.59 7.82 -16.28
CA ASP A 90 -24.93 9.23 -16.00
C ASP A 90 -25.65 9.66 -14.67
N ARG A 91 -25.57 8.88 -13.59
CA ARG A 91 -26.12 9.13 -12.25
C ARG A 91 -25.21 8.67 -11.11
N ASP A 92 -23.94 9.06 -11.15
CA ASP A 92 -23.32 9.45 -9.88
C ASP A 92 -22.70 10.85 -10.03
N PRO A 93 -23.56 11.89 -10.15
CA PRO A 93 -23.12 13.23 -10.49
C PRO A 93 -22.62 13.94 -9.23
N ASN A 94 -21.62 13.34 -8.57
CA ASN A 94 -20.74 13.86 -7.51
C ASN A 94 -20.86 13.17 -6.14
N VAL A 95 -20.36 11.92 -5.99
CA VAL A 95 -19.65 11.64 -4.72
C VAL A 95 -18.53 12.66 -4.63
N GLU A 96 -18.73 13.61 -3.72
CA GLU A 96 -17.80 14.68 -3.50
C GLU A 96 -16.44 14.10 -3.11
N ILE A 97 -15.37 14.56 -3.77
CA ILE A 97 -13.99 14.15 -3.47
C ILE A 97 -13.72 14.29 -1.96
N GLY A 98 -14.24 15.38 -1.37
CA GLY A 98 -14.19 15.63 0.07
C GLY A 98 -14.85 14.52 0.89
N THR A 99 -16.02 14.03 0.47
CA THR A 99 -16.75 12.96 1.17
C THR A 99 -15.99 11.63 1.13
N MET A 100 -15.42 11.24 -0.02
CA MET A 100 -14.61 10.00 -0.11
C MET A 100 -13.36 10.08 0.78
N LEU A 101 -12.65 11.20 0.72
CA LEU A 101 -11.46 11.43 1.54
C LEU A 101 -11.82 11.45 3.02
N TRP A 102 -12.88 12.17 3.39
CA TRP A 102 -13.35 12.24 4.76
C TRP A 102 -13.73 10.86 5.29
N ASN A 103 -14.51 10.09 4.53
CA ASN A 103 -14.89 8.73 4.91
C ASN A 103 -13.66 7.84 5.10
N ALA A 104 -12.71 7.87 4.16
CA ALA A 104 -11.47 7.09 4.27
C ALA A 104 -10.64 7.47 5.51
N HIS A 105 -10.54 8.77 5.82
CA HIS A 105 -9.78 9.25 6.98
C HIS A 105 -10.51 9.02 8.30
N ALA A 106 -11.70 9.57 8.44
CA ALA A 106 -12.46 9.60 9.68
C ALA A 106 -12.97 8.22 10.12
N LYS A 107 -13.36 7.35 9.17
CA LYS A 107 -13.96 6.05 9.50
C LYS A 107 -12.95 4.91 9.58
N PHE A 108 -11.75 5.06 9.02
CA PHE A 108 -10.76 3.98 9.00
C PHE A 108 -9.33 4.45 9.27
N TYR A 109 -8.80 5.34 8.44
CA TYR A 109 -7.35 5.57 8.40
C TYR A 109 -6.82 6.24 9.67
N LEU A 110 -7.50 7.25 10.22
CA LEU A 110 -7.09 7.91 11.47
C LEU A 110 -7.20 6.97 12.68
N TRP A 111 -8.23 6.14 12.73
CA TRP A 111 -8.36 5.09 13.75
C TRP A 111 -7.20 4.11 13.66
N TRP A 112 -6.87 3.66 12.46
CA TRP A 112 -5.71 2.81 12.23
C TRP A 112 -4.41 3.49 12.69
N VAL A 113 -4.19 4.78 12.37
CA VAL A 113 -2.99 5.53 12.79
C VAL A 113 -2.86 5.54 14.32
N VAL A 114 -3.95 5.84 15.04
CA VAL A 114 -3.94 5.88 16.50
C VAL A 114 -3.68 4.49 17.09
N ILE A 115 -4.42 3.48 16.63
CA ILE A 115 -4.27 2.10 17.10
C ILE A 115 -2.86 1.59 16.81
N TYR A 116 -2.34 1.82 15.60
CA TYR A 116 -1.00 1.42 15.21
C TYR A 116 0.07 2.10 16.06
N TYR A 117 -0.05 3.41 16.28
CA TYR A 117 0.92 4.15 17.10
C TYR A 117 0.96 3.60 18.53
N LEU A 118 -0.20 3.46 19.17
CA LEU A 118 -0.28 2.94 20.54
C LEU A 118 0.21 1.49 20.60
N TRP A 119 -0.28 0.62 19.72
CA TRP A 119 0.05 -0.80 19.76
C TRP A 119 1.52 -1.07 19.41
N VAL A 120 2.02 -0.53 18.31
CA VAL A 120 3.37 -0.84 17.81
C VAL A 120 4.44 -0.04 18.54
N TYR A 121 4.23 1.26 18.75
CA TYR A 121 5.27 2.14 19.29
C TYR A 121 5.22 2.37 20.79
N VAL A 122 4.08 2.12 21.45
CA VAL A 122 3.99 2.21 22.91
C VAL A 122 4.03 0.81 23.52
N VAL A 123 3.06 -0.05 23.20
CA VAL A 123 2.89 -1.36 23.85
C VAL A 123 3.96 -2.37 23.40
N MET A 124 4.11 -2.59 22.09
CA MET A 124 5.03 -3.61 21.56
C MET A 124 6.48 -3.14 21.45
N ASN A 125 6.78 -1.87 21.72
CA ASN A 125 8.09 -1.30 21.47
C ASN A 125 9.22 -2.08 22.16
N ARG A 126 9.03 -2.48 23.42
CA ARG A 126 10.04 -3.25 24.15
C ARG A 126 10.32 -4.59 23.46
N ARG A 127 9.27 -5.33 23.12
CA ARG A 127 9.36 -6.64 22.43
C ARG A 127 10.00 -6.52 21.04
N ILE A 128 9.71 -5.45 20.31
CA ILE A 128 10.28 -5.20 18.98
C ILE A 128 11.79 -5.00 19.08
N GLN A 129 12.25 -4.20 20.05
CA GLN A 129 13.68 -3.95 20.28
C GLN A 129 14.42 -5.20 20.76
N GLU A 130 13.85 -5.91 21.74
CA GLU A 130 14.42 -7.16 22.28
C GLU A 130 14.61 -8.24 21.19
N ARG A 131 13.70 -8.30 20.22
CA ARG A 131 13.76 -9.29 19.12
C ARG A 131 14.46 -8.78 17.86
N GLY A 132 14.96 -7.55 17.86
CA GLY A 132 15.64 -6.95 16.71
C GLY A 132 14.75 -6.77 15.48
N TYR A 133 13.43 -6.66 15.66
CA TYR A 133 12.50 -6.44 14.54
C TYR A 133 12.60 -5.01 14.04
N LYS A 134 12.56 -4.85 12.71
CA LYS A 134 12.54 -3.54 12.05
C LYS A 134 11.12 -3.15 11.66
N THR A 135 10.74 -1.94 12.00
CA THR A 135 9.48 -1.32 11.61
C THR A 135 9.65 -0.50 10.33
N LEU A 136 8.53 -0.09 9.74
CA LEU A 136 8.55 0.80 8.58
C LEU A 136 9.27 2.12 8.88
N TYR A 137 9.09 2.65 10.09
CA TYR A 137 9.83 3.82 10.59
C TYR A 137 11.35 3.62 10.47
N ASP A 138 11.88 2.47 10.91
CA ASP A 138 13.32 2.20 10.88
C ASP A 138 13.86 2.15 9.44
N ARG A 139 13.04 1.69 8.48
CA ARG A 139 13.39 1.68 7.06
C ARG A 139 13.43 3.10 6.47
N VAL A 140 12.40 3.91 6.68
CA VAL A 140 12.31 5.25 6.07
C VAL A 140 13.25 6.25 6.75
N SER A 141 13.46 6.13 8.06
CA SER A 141 14.39 7.00 8.79
C SER A 141 15.87 6.70 8.50
N SER A 142 16.22 5.46 8.14
CA SER A 142 17.62 5.08 7.85
C SER A 142 18.04 5.34 6.41
N ARG A 143 17.15 5.10 5.44
CA ARG A 143 17.47 5.12 4.00
C ARG A 143 16.55 6.00 3.15
N GLY A 144 15.50 6.57 3.74
CA GLY A 144 14.45 7.27 3.01
C GLY A 144 14.53 8.80 3.09
N PRO A 145 13.60 9.49 2.40
CA PRO A 145 13.54 10.96 2.36
C PRO A 145 13.22 11.58 3.72
N THR A 146 12.72 10.78 4.68
CA THR A 146 12.35 11.25 6.01
C THR A 146 13.48 11.14 7.04
N LYS A 147 14.73 11.01 6.61
CA LYS A 147 15.89 10.97 7.52
C LYS A 147 15.97 12.20 8.43
N PHE A 148 15.45 13.35 7.97
CA PHE A 148 15.34 14.57 8.77
C PHE A 148 14.50 14.38 10.04
N LEU A 149 13.57 13.41 10.09
CA LEU A 149 12.74 13.13 11.28
C LEU A 149 13.56 12.73 12.50
N THR A 150 14.73 12.13 12.30
CA THR A 150 15.65 11.78 13.39
C THR A 150 16.22 13.01 14.10
N LYS A 151 16.16 14.19 13.46
CA LYS A 151 16.63 15.46 14.01
C LYS A 151 15.52 16.28 14.70
N VAL A 152 14.25 15.88 14.56
CA VAL A 152 13.09 16.62 15.09
C VAL A 152 13.07 16.64 16.62
N SER A 153 13.51 15.56 17.26
CA SER A 153 13.55 15.47 18.72
C SER A 153 14.56 14.43 19.18
N ARG A 154 15.06 14.54 20.41
CA ARG A 154 15.80 13.47 21.09
C ARG A 154 14.89 12.33 21.56
N ASN A 155 13.59 12.57 21.71
CA ASN A 155 12.64 11.57 22.16
C ASN A 155 12.18 10.69 20.98
N HIS A 156 12.49 9.39 21.04
CA HIS A 156 12.11 8.42 20.00
C HIS A 156 10.60 8.31 19.77
N LEU A 157 9.76 8.53 20.78
CA LEU A 157 8.30 8.51 20.61
C LEU A 157 7.81 9.72 19.80
N VAL A 158 8.46 10.88 19.98
CA VAL A 158 8.17 12.10 19.20
C VAL A 158 8.63 11.93 17.76
N GLN A 159 9.79 11.31 17.51
CA GLN A 159 10.24 10.99 16.15
C GLN A 159 9.25 10.06 15.42
N LYS A 160 8.75 9.03 16.12
CA LYS A 160 7.74 8.10 15.59
C LYS A 160 6.39 8.79 15.36
N ALA A 161 6.01 9.73 16.21
CA ALA A 161 4.79 10.52 16.02
C ALA A 161 4.91 11.43 14.80
N ALA A 162 6.05 12.11 14.64
CA ALA A 162 6.35 12.92 13.46
C ALA A 162 6.36 12.07 12.17
N TYR A 163 6.87 10.84 12.25
CA TYR A 163 6.75 9.88 11.15
C TYR A 163 5.30 9.55 10.81
N MET A 164 4.43 9.31 11.81
CA MET A 164 3.01 9.07 11.54
C MET A 164 2.33 10.26 10.86
N VAL A 165 2.72 11.51 11.18
CA VAL A 165 2.21 12.70 10.49
C VAL A 165 2.63 12.70 9.01
N VAL A 166 3.90 12.38 8.71
CA VAL A 166 4.37 12.26 7.32
C VAL A 166 3.65 11.11 6.60
N HIS A 167 3.41 9.99 7.29
CA HIS A 167 2.69 8.85 6.75
C HIS A 167 1.22 9.22 6.41
N VAL A 168 0.56 10.01 7.27
CA VAL A 168 -0.77 10.58 6.97
C VAL A 168 -0.70 11.48 5.74
N GLY A 169 0.26 12.39 5.66
CA GLY A 169 0.42 13.26 4.48
C GLY A 169 0.61 12.48 3.18
N PHE A 170 1.44 11.43 3.20
CA PHE A 170 1.63 10.52 2.06
C PHE A 170 0.33 9.79 1.69
N ALA A 171 -0.41 9.29 2.67
CA ALA A 171 -1.68 8.63 2.41
C ALA A 171 -2.75 9.59 1.88
N THR A 172 -2.87 10.80 2.42
CA THR A 172 -3.80 11.80 1.90
C THR A 172 -3.46 12.16 0.46
N PHE A 173 -2.19 12.38 0.14
CA PHE A 173 -1.74 12.66 -1.24
C PHE A 173 -2.08 11.53 -2.20
N THR A 174 -1.78 10.29 -1.84
CA THR A 174 -2.03 9.13 -2.71
C THR A 174 -3.52 8.81 -2.81
N MET A 175 -4.31 9.03 -1.75
CA MET A 175 -5.77 8.95 -1.79
C MET A 175 -6.38 10.04 -2.70
N LEU A 176 -5.83 11.25 -2.71
CA LEU A 176 -6.24 12.29 -3.67
C LEU A 176 -6.06 11.81 -5.10
N LEU A 177 -4.93 11.18 -5.43
CA LEU A 177 -4.72 10.57 -6.75
C LEU A 177 -5.70 9.43 -7.04
N ALA A 178 -6.05 8.63 -6.03
CA ALA A 178 -7.05 7.58 -6.16
C ALA A 178 -8.42 8.10 -6.61
N THR A 179 -8.78 9.34 -6.28
CA THR A 179 -10.03 9.94 -6.78
C THR A 179 -10.07 10.10 -8.29
N ALA A 180 -8.92 10.30 -8.96
CA ALA A 180 -8.85 10.30 -10.42
C ALA A 180 -9.14 8.90 -10.99
N TYR A 181 -8.64 7.85 -10.34
CA TYR A 181 -8.87 6.45 -10.73
C TYR A 181 -10.32 6.03 -10.50
N TRP A 182 -11.02 6.65 -9.54
CA TRP A 182 -12.45 6.43 -9.34
C TRP A 182 -13.30 6.95 -10.51
N ARG A 183 -12.87 8.06 -11.13
CA ARG A 183 -13.61 8.74 -12.20
C ARG A 183 -13.33 8.17 -13.58
N SER A 184 -12.17 7.55 -13.81
CA SER A 184 -11.78 7.04 -15.13
C SER A 184 -11.21 5.62 -15.07
N GLN A 185 -11.85 4.71 -15.82
CA GLN A 185 -11.40 3.32 -15.95
C GLN A 185 -10.01 3.25 -16.58
N ALA A 186 -9.78 4.06 -17.62
CA ALA A 186 -8.50 4.14 -18.29
C ALA A 186 -7.40 4.62 -17.33
N ALA A 187 -7.65 5.66 -16.53
CA ALA A 187 -6.69 6.15 -15.55
C ALA A 187 -6.36 5.08 -14.50
N HIS A 188 -7.37 4.35 -14.02
CA HIS A 188 -7.19 3.25 -13.08
C HIS A 188 -6.37 2.10 -13.69
N LEU A 189 -6.68 1.70 -14.93
CA LEU A 189 -5.94 0.64 -15.63
C LEU A 189 -4.48 1.02 -15.89
N VAL A 190 -4.22 2.26 -16.33
CA VAL A 190 -2.87 2.79 -16.53
C VAL A 190 -2.08 2.78 -15.22
N PHE A 191 -2.71 3.21 -14.11
CA PHE A 191 -2.09 3.15 -12.79
C PHE A 191 -1.72 1.72 -12.38
N ILE A 192 -2.64 0.76 -12.50
CA ILE A 192 -2.38 -0.66 -12.21
C ILE A 192 -1.22 -1.18 -13.04
N ALA A 193 -1.25 -0.93 -14.35
CA ALA A 193 -0.20 -1.36 -15.26
C ALA A 193 1.16 -0.77 -14.87
N ALA A 194 1.21 0.52 -14.51
CA ALA A 194 2.43 1.19 -14.06
C ALA A 194 3.00 0.59 -12.75
N ILE A 195 2.14 0.29 -11.77
CA ILE A 195 2.53 -0.35 -10.51
C ILE A 195 3.12 -1.74 -10.76
N LEU A 196 2.43 -2.57 -11.55
CA LEU A 196 2.88 -3.92 -11.87
C LEU A 196 4.17 -3.90 -12.71
N ALA A 197 4.23 -3.04 -13.72
CA ALA A 197 5.43 -2.87 -14.56
C ALA A 197 6.64 -2.43 -13.73
N THR A 198 6.46 -1.51 -12.79
CA THR A 198 7.56 -1.08 -11.90
C THR A 198 8.02 -2.23 -11.00
N SER A 199 7.09 -3.05 -10.49
CA SER A 199 7.47 -4.22 -9.67
C SER A 199 8.25 -5.27 -10.47
N ALA A 200 7.90 -5.46 -11.75
CA ALA A 200 8.63 -6.33 -12.68
C ALA A 200 10.00 -5.75 -13.06
N TRP A 201 10.08 -4.44 -13.29
CA TRP A 201 11.34 -3.72 -13.55
C TRP A 201 12.31 -3.85 -12.37
N ASN A 202 11.83 -3.64 -11.14
CA ASN A 202 12.64 -3.82 -9.94
C ASN A 202 13.14 -5.26 -9.78
N ALA A 203 12.32 -6.25 -10.15
CA ALA A 203 12.75 -7.65 -10.16
C ALA A 203 13.83 -7.93 -11.21
N SER A 204 13.70 -7.36 -12.41
CA SER A 204 14.73 -7.48 -13.46
C SER A 204 16.08 -6.94 -12.99
N GLY A 205 16.09 -5.76 -12.36
CA GLY A 205 17.31 -5.19 -11.77
C GLY A 205 17.94 -6.08 -10.71
N PHE A 206 17.12 -6.68 -9.83
CA PHE A 206 17.59 -7.65 -8.84
C PHE A 206 18.28 -8.86 -9.50
N TYR A 207 17.65 -9.48 -10.49
CA TYR A 207 18.23 -10.63 -11.19
C TYR A 207 19.52 -10.26 -11.90
N PHE A 208 19.57 -9.10 -12.57
CA PHE A 208 20.78 -8.62 -13.23
C PHE A 208 21.95 -8.52 -12.24
N THR A 209 21.74 -7.90 -11.08
CA THR A 209 22.78 -7.80 -10.04
C THR A 209 23.24 -9.17 -9.54
N VAL A 210 22.30 -10.10 -9.30
CA VAL A 210 22.64 -11.46 -8.85
C VAL A 210 23.50 -12.21 -9.87
N PHE A 211 23.12 -12.18 -11.16
CA PHE A 211 23.88 -12.86 -12.20
C PHE A 211 25.24 -12.19 -12.46
N ALA A 212 25.31 -10.86 -12.43
CA ALA A 212 26.56 -10.13 -12.59
C ALA A 212 27.56 -10.44 -11.47
N ASN A 213 27.10 -10.49 -10.21
CA ASN A 213 27.95 -10.82 -9.08
C ASN A 213 28.45 -12.26 -9.15
N LYS A 214 27.57 -13.21 -9.46
CA LYS A 214 27.94 -14.62 -9.62
C LYS A 214 28.98 -14.81 -10.73
N TYR A 215 28.78 -14.14 -11.87
CA TYR A 215 29.74 -14.17 -12.97
C TYR A 215 31.11 -13.57 -12.57
N ALA A 216 31.11 -12.48 -11.81
CA ALA A 216 32.35 -11.87 -11.30
C ALA A 216 33.08 -12.77 -10.29
N GLU A 217 32.35 -13.50 -9.45
CA GLU A 217 32.90 -14.51 -8.53
C GLU A 217 33.52 -15.68 -9.33
N ASP A 218 32.80 -16.24 -10.30
CA ASP A 218 33.30 -17.32 -11.16
C ASP A 218 34.58 -16.92 -11.92
N LEU A 219 34.68 -15.67 -12.39
CA LEU A 219 35.89 -15.16 -13.03
C LEU A 219 37.07 -15.05 -12.05
N ARG A 220 36.83 -14.58 -10.82
CA ARG A 220 37.87 -14.49 -9.78
C ARG A 220 38.41 -15.88 -9.43
N GLU A 221 37.54 -16.87 -9.27
CA GLU A 221 37.96 -18.24 -8.97
C GLU A 221 38.82 -18.85 -10.09
N ARG A 222 38.53 -18.51 -11.36
CA ARG A 222 39.33 -18.96 -12.51
C ARG A 222 40.68 -18.27 -12.60
N CYS A 223 40.80 -17.00 -12.20
CA CYS A 223 42.07 -16.27 -12.22
C CYS A 223 43.02 -16.65 -11.06
N VAL A 224 42.51 -17.26 -9.99
CA VAL A 224 43.32 -17.74 -8.86
C VAL A 224 43.87 -19.16 -9.10
N LYS A 225 43.37 -19.88 -10.11
CA LYS A 225 43.92 -21.16 -10.58
C LYS A 225 44.93 -20.94 -11.70
#